data_AF-A0A928WRX5-F1
#
_entry.id   AF-A0A928WRX5-F1
#
_cell.length_a   1.000
_cell.length_b   1.000
_cell.length_c   1.000
_cell.angle_alpha   90.00
_cell.angle_beta   90.00
_cell.angle_gamma   90.00
#
_symmetry.space_group_name_H-M   'P 1'
#
loop_
_entity.id
_entity.type
_entity.pdbx_description
1 polymer ?
#
loop_
_entity_poly.entity_id
_entity_poly.type
_entity_poly.pdbx_seq_one_letter_code
_entity_poly.pdbx_strand_id
1 'polypeptide(L)' 'MGPAETDGPDVENGGLNQLHNLGNRAVSLGLIAGHGHHQGSYELIEQGEVVTLSPQEAIAYLEDLIASAPKTK' A
#
# COMPACT_ATOMS: atom_id res chain seq x y z
N MET A 1 28.26 4.00 9.85
CA MET A 1 27.69 3.12 8.82
C MET A 1 26.86 2.07 9.54
N GLY A 2 25.60 1.96 9.18
CA GLY A 2 24.72 0.87 9.61
C GLY A 2 23.30 1.38 9.84
N PRO A 3 22.39 1.27 8.87
CA PRO A 3 20.99 1.25 9.21
C PRO A 3 20.62 -0.16 9.69
N ALA A 4 19.83 -0.19 10.74
CA ALA A 4 19.27 -1.36 11.40
C ALA A 4 18.70 -2.37 10.38
N GLU A 5 19.37 -3.51 10.29
CA GLU A 5 18.83 -4.74 9.74
C GLU A 5 17.63 -5.12 10.62
N THR A 6 16.43 -4.85 10.13
CA THR A 6 15.20 -5.34 10.77
C THR A 6 14.84 -6.64 10.05
N ASP A 7 15.49 -7.71 10.45
CA ASP A 7 15.10 -9.08 10.09
C ASP A 7 13.98 -9.51 11.05
N GLY A 8 12.79 -9.75 10.49
CA GLY A 8 11.69 -10.41 11.17
C GLY A 8 11.01 -11.32 10.15
N PRO A 9 11.16 -12.66 10.23
CA PRO A 9 10.56 -13.56 9.28
C PRO A 9 9.11 -13.95 9.64
N ASP A 10 8.42 -14.48 8.63
CA ASP A 10 7.33 -15.46 8.70
C ASP A 10 5.88 -15.01 8.39
N VAL A 11 5.59 -15.07 7.08
CA VAL A 11 4.40 -15.57 6.36
C VAL A 11 3.01 -14.95 6.64
N GLU A 12 2.67 -14.54 7.85
CA GLU A 12 1.47 -13.70 8.13
C GLU A 12 1.77 -12.21 7.86
N ASN A 13 3.07 -11.87 7.88
CA ASN A 13 3.66 -10.58 7.53
C ASN A 13 3.72 -10.29 6.01
N GLY A 14 3.52 -11.30 5.15
CA GLY A 14 3.68 -11.15 3.70
C GLY A 14 2.68 -10.18 3.08
N GLY A 15 1.41 -10.27 3.49
CA GLY A 15 0.33 -9.40 2.98
C GLY A 15 0.44 -7.94 3.45
N LEU A 16 0.84 -7.72 4.70
CA LEU A 16 1.05 -6.36 5.24
C LEU A 16 2.27 -5.69 4.59
N ASN A 17 3.36 -6.43 4.40
CA ASN A 17 4.53 -5.92 3.68
C ASN A 17 4.20 -5.62 2.21
N GLN A 18 3.38 -6.45 1.58
CA GLN A 18 2.90 -6.21 0.22
C GLN A 18 2.03 -4.95 0.14
N LEU A 19 1.07 -4.77 1.05
CA LEU A 19 0.25 -3.56 1.14
C LEU A 19 1.10 -2.31 1.33
N HIS A 20 2.06 -2.36 2.24
CA HIS A 20 2.93 -1.23 2.51
C HIS A 20 3.74 -0.82 1.27
N ASN A 21 4.27 -1.80 0.52
CA ASN A 21 5.00 -1.54 -0.72
C ASN A 21 4.10 -1.01 -1.84
N LEU A 22 2.92 -1.60 -2.03
CA LEU A 22 1.94 -1.15 -3.02
C LEU A 22 1.44 0.26 -2.70
N GLY A 23 1.10 0.54 -1.45
CA GLY A 23 0.67 1.85 -0.98
C GLY A 23 1.75 2.91 -1.21
N ASN A 24 3.01 2.63 -0.85
CA ASN A 24 4.11 3.55 -1.11
C ASN A 24 4.31 3.83 -2.60
N ARG A 25 4.13 2.80 -3.44
CA ARG A 25 4.23 2.95 -4.89
C ARG A 25 3.08 3.77 -5.46
N ALA A 26 1.85 3.56 -5.00
CA ALA A 26 0.69 4.34 -5.41
C ALA A 26 0.84 5.82 -5.01
N VAL A 27 1.35 6.11 -3.80
CA VAL A 27 1.69 7.49 -3.36
C VAL A 27 2.77 8.09 -4.27
N SER A 28 3.84 7.34 -4.55
CA SER A 28 4.95 7.82 -5.40
C SER A 28 4.52 8.12 -6.84
N LEU A 29 3.50 7.41 -7.33
CA LEU A 29 2.89 7.65 -8.64
C LEU A 29 1.83 8.76 -8.62
N GLY A 30 1.52 9.33 -7.45
CA GLY A 30 0.49 10.35 -7.28
C GLY A 30 -0.94 9.84 -7.48
N LEU A 31 -1.16 8.53 -7.39
CA LEU A 31 -2.48 7.90 -7.57
C LEU A 31 -3.34 8.07 -6.31
N ILE A 32 -2.70 7.97 -5.14
CA ILE A 32 -3.32 8.24 -3.83
C ILE A 32 -2.48 9.28 -3.08
N ALA A 33 -3.11 10.01 -2.17
CA ALA A 33 -2.44 10.98 -1.32
C ALA A 33 -1.75 10.34 -0.10
N GLY A 34 -2.21 9.17 0.34
CA GLY A 34 -1.65 8.47 1.51
C GLY A 34 -2.32 7.14 1.80
N HIS A 35 -1.74 6.36 2.70
CA HIS A 35 -2.28 5.08 3.15
C HIS A 35 -1.94 4.81 4.62
N GLY A 36 -2.70 3.93 5.26
CA GLY A 36 -2.49 3.51 6.64
C GLY A 36 -3.23 2.23 6.99
N HIS A 37 -2.87 1.60 8.11
CA HIS A 37 -3.60 0.45 8.65
C HIS A 37 -4.15 0.79 10.02
N HIS A 38 -5.47 0.69 10.18
CA HIS A 38 -6.18 1.05 11.41
C HIS A 38 -7.22 -0.02 11.75
N GLN A 39 -7.15 -0.55 12.97
CA GLN A 39 -8.11 -1.53 13.52
C GLN A 39 -8.38 -2.78 12.67
N GLY A 40 -7.41 -3.22 11.85
CA GLY A 40 -7.56 -4.40 10.98
C GLY A 40 -8.08 -4.10 9.58
N SER A 41 -8.35 -2.83 9.29
CA SER A 41 -8.66 -2.33 7.97
C SER A 41 -7.52 -1.48 7.42
N TYR A 42 -7.48 -1.38 6.10
CA TYR A 42 -6.52 -0.55 5.39
C TYR A 42 -7.23 0.69 4.86
N GLU A 43 -6.68 1.86 5.16
CA GLU A 43 -7.20 3.17 4.80
C GLU A 43 -6.36 3.73 3.65
N LEU A 44 -7.03 4.16 2.59
CA LEU A 44 -6.47 4.82 1.42
C LEU A 44 -7.04 6.22 1.34
N ILE A 45 -6.20 7.22 1.10
CA ILE A 45 -6.66 8.59 0.86
C ILE A 45 -6.57 8.83 -0.64
N GLU A 46 -7.70 8.82 -1.33
CA GLU A 46 -7.76 9.09 -2.76
C GLU A 46 -8.60 10.34 -3.01
N GLN A 47 -8.06 11.30 -3.77
CA GLN A 47 -8.77 12.53 -4.17
C GLN A 47 -9.39 13.34 -2.99
N GLY A 48 -8.90 13.15 -1.77
CA GLY A 48 -9.41 13.81 -0.55
C GLY A 48 -10.45 13.00 0.23
N GLU A 49 -10.81 11.80 -0.22
CA GLU A 49 -11.71 10.88 0.45
C GLU A 49 -10.93 9.71 1.06
N VAL A 50 -11.39 9.22 2.22
CA VAL A 50 -10.81 8.05 2.88
C VAL A 50 -11.63 6.82 2.48
N VAL A 51 -10.99 5.89 1.78
CA VAL A 51 -11.55 4.58 1.43
C VAL A 51 -10.99 3.56 2.41
N THR A 52 -11.87 2.86 3.11
CA THR A 52 -11.49 1.78 4.03
C THR A 52 -11.79 0.43 3.38
N LEU A 53 -10.78 -0.41 3.29
CA LEU A 53 -10.85 -1.73 2.67
C LEU A 53 -10.30 -2.81 3.60
N SER A 54 -10.73 -4.05 3.39
CA SER A 54 -10.03 -5.19 3.99
C SER A 54 -8.61 -5.28 3.41
N PRO A 55 -7.62 -5.83 4.13
CA PRO A 55 -6.25 -5.97 3.61
C PRO A 55 -6.18 -6.65 2.23
N GLN A 56 -7.00 -7.68 1.99
CA GLN A 56 -7.05 -8.39 0.71
C GLN A 56 -7.64 -7.54 -0.42
N GLU A 57 -8.68 -6.76 -0.12
CA GLU A 57 -9.31 -5.85 -1.09
C GLU A 57 -8.36 -4.70 -1.44
N ALA A 58 -7.67 -4.15 -0.44
CA ALA A 58 -6.67 -3.10 -0.64
C ALA A 58 -5.50 -3.56 -1.51
N ILE A 59 -5.05 -4.82 -1.38
CA ILE A 59 -4.02 -5.39 -2.27
C ILE A 59 -4.51 -5.36 -3.71
N ALA A 60 -5.67 -5.97 -3.99
CA ALA A 60 -6.20 -6.07 -5.34
C ALA A 60 -6.47 -4.68 -5.95
N TYR A 61 -7.00 -3.76 -5.13
CA TYR A 61 -7.24 -2.39 -5.53
C TYR A 61 -5.96 -1.64 -5.91
N LEU A 62 -4.93 -1.71 -5.07
CA LEU A 62 -3.66 -1.03 -5.33
C LEU A 62 -2.93 -1.63 -6.54
N GLU A 63 -2.99 -2.95 -6.74
CA GLU A 63 -2.42 -3.60 -7.91
C GLU A 63 -3.09 -3.13 -9.21
N ASP A 64 -4.42 -3.09 -9.24
CA ASP A 64 -5.19 -2.58 -10.38
C ASP A 64 -4.92 -1.10 -10.64
N LEU A 65 -4.91 -0.29 -9.58
CA LEU A 65 -4.65 1.15 -9.66
C LEU A 65 -3.27 1.45 -10.25
N ILE A 66 -2.24 0.73 -9.80
CA ILE A 66 -0.87 0.85 -10.31
C ILE A 66 -0.76 0.33 -11.74
N ALA A 67 -1.45 -0.77 -12.08
CA ALA A 67 -1.44 -1.32 -13.43
C ALA A 67 -2.13 -0.40 -14.45
N SER A 68 -3.18 0.29 -14.02
CA SER A 68 -3.95 1.28 -14.79
C SER A 68 -3.27 2.64 -14.86
N ALA A 69 -2.22 2.88 -14.05
CA ALA A 69 -1.48 4.13 -14.07
C ALA A 69 -0.86 4.38 -15.47
N PRO A 70 -1.00 5.58 -16.03
CA PRO A 70 -0.41 5.89 -17.32
C PRO A 70 1.11 5.76 -17.21
N LYS A 71 1.69 4.83 -17.98
CA LYS A 71 3.15 4.67 -18.09
C LYS A 71 3.73 5.95 -18.67
N THR A 72 4.14 6.88 -17.83
CA THR A 72 4.83 8.09 -18.28
C THR A 72 6.19 7.63 -18.83
N LYS A 73 6.34 7.73 -20.15
CA LYS A 73 7.57 7.46 -20.89
C LYS A 73 8.61 8.54 -20.66
#